data_AF-A0A2A4XEZ2-F1
#
_entry.id   AF-A0A2A4XEZ2-F1
#
_cell.length_a   1.000
_cell.length_b   1.000
_cell.length_c   1.000
_cell.angle_alpha   90.00
_cell.angle_beta   90.00
_cell.angle_gamma   90.00
#
_symmetry.space_group_name_H-M   'P 1'
#
loop_
_entity.id
_entity.type
_entity.pdbx_description
1 polymer ?
#
loop_
_entity_poly.entity_id
_entity_poly.type
_entity_poly.pdbx_seq_one_letter_code
_entity_poly.pdbx_strand_id
1 'polypeptide(L)'
;MVDVLDLTATYNIDYGNWGNFSAALNATYYLTYDYAGLDGNVVDALGRRNADTALSPPLPELVTTLRFGWLKGDHAATFLAKYTDEITFDGTFSSAFTPRQVIPESYIANASYTYFFDDLFDSSGNVTIGVNNLFDWEPRRLPVQVGFENRRMTTSAECSPSL
;
A
#
# COMPACT_ATOMS: atom_id res chain seq x y z
N MET A 1 -14.96 10.73 16.42
CA MET A 1 -15.39 9.40 15.92
C MET A 1 -14.78 9.22 14.54
N VAL A 2 -14.46 7.99 14.15
CA VAL A 2 -13.89 7.71 12.82
C VAL A 2 -14.84 6.81 12.08
N ASP A 3 -15.38 7.29 10.96
CA ASP A 3 -16.18 6.44 10.08
C ASP A 3 -15.29 5.88 8.99
N VAL A 4 -15.32 4.56 8.87
CA VAL A 4 -14.50 3.80 7.91
C VAL A 4 -15.42 2.91 7.10
N LEU A 5 -15.24 2.94 5.78
CA LEU A 5 -15.86 2.00 4.86
C LEU A 5 -14.79 1.04 4.34
N ASP A 6 -14.95 -0.23 4.68
CA ASP A 6 -14.12 -1.31 4.15
C ASP A 6 -14.88 -2.09 3.07
N LEU A 7 -14.27 -2.20 1.90
CA LEU A 7 -14.76 -3.00 0.77
C LEU A 7 -13.76 -4.12 0.47
N THR A 8 -14.25 -5.35 0.49
CA THR A 8 -13.51 -6.52 0.02
C THR A 8 -14.30 -7.20 -1.08
N ALA A 9 -13.69 -7.41 -2.23
CA ALA A 9 -14.27 -8.15 -3.35
C ALA A 9 -13.29 -9.20 -3.85
N THR A 10 -13.78 -10.41 -4.08
CA THR A 10 -12.98 -11.52 -4.61
C THR A 10 -13.73 -12.18 -5.74
N TYR A 11 -13.02 -12.50 -6.82
CA TYR A 11 -13.57 -13.18 -7.97
C TYR A 11 -12.61 -14.29 -8.42
N ASN A 12 -13.16 -15.45 -8.75
CA ASN A 12 -12.41 -16.56 -9.32
C ASN A 12 -13.20 -17.11 -10.50
N ILE A 13 -12.52 -17.32 -11.61
CA ILE A 13 -13.11 -17.88 -12.82
C ILE A 13 -12.16 -18.90 -13.43
N ASP A 14 -12.67 -20.10 -13.66
CA ASP A 14 -12.03 -21.06 -14.54
C ASP A 14 -12.48 -20.79 -15.98
N TYR A 15 -11.54 -20.45 -16.84
CA TYR A 15 -11.78 -20.17 -18.26
C TYR A 15 -11.27 -21.31 -19.15
N GLY A 16 -11.49 -22.55 -18.70
CA GLY A 16 -11.21 -23.77 -19.45
C GLY A 16 -9.74 -23.87 -19.85
N ASN A 17 -9.47 -23.90 -21.16
CA ASN A 17 -8.11 -24.04 -21.69
C ASN A 17 -7.18 -22.86 -21.39
N TRP A 18 -7.70 -21.74 -20.90
CA TRP A 18 -6.89 -20.61 -20.45
C TRP A 18 -6.50 -20.72 -18.99
N GLY A 19 -7.07 -21.65 -18.22
CA GLY A 19 -6.78 -21.83 -16.80
C GLY A 19 -7.65 -20.96 -15.90
N ASN A 20 -7.26 -20.91 -14.63
CA ASN A 20 -7.97 -20.21 -13.58
C ASN A 20 -7.43 -18.80 -13.39
N PHE A 21 -8.33 -17.83 -13.38
CA PHE A 21 -8.04 -16.44 -13.05
C PHE A 21 -8.65 -16.10 -11.70
N SER A 22 -7.90 -15.36 -10.89
CA SER A 22 -8.37 -14.83 -9.61
C SER A 22 -8.13 -13.32 -9.55
N ALA A 23 -9.06 -12.61 -8.95
CA ALA A 23 -8.92 -11.19 -8.65
C ALA A 23 -9.40 -10.92 -7.23
N ALA A 24 -8.69 -10.08 -6.50
CA ALA A 24 -9.09 -9.62 -5.17
C ALA A 24 -8.82 -8.13 -5.03
N LEU A 25 -9.84 -7.38 -4.60
CA LEU A 25 -9.79 -5.96 -4.32
C LEU A 25 -10.07 -5.76 -2.84
N ASN A 26 -9.18 -5.04 -2.16
CA ASN A 26 -9.39 -4.55 -0.79
C ASN A 26 -9.27 -3.03 -0.85
N ALA A 27 -10.30 -2.31 -0.45
CA ALA A 27 -10.31 -0.86 -0.41
C ALA A 27 -10.84 -0.38 0.94
N THR A 28 -10.10 0.49 1.60
CA THR A 28 -10.48 1.14 2.84
C THR A 28 -10.60 2.63 2.56
N TYR A 29 -11.78 3.18 2.81
CA TYR A 29 -12.10 4.59 2.62
C TYR A 29 -12.46 5.21 3.97
N TYR A 30 -11.73 6.24 4.37
CA TYR A 30 -11.94 6.96 5.63
C TYR A 30 -12.86 8.16 5.35
N LEU A 31 -14.08 8.13 5.90
CA LEU A 31 -15.15 9.09 5.61
C LEU A 31 -15.10 10.34 6.49
N THR A 32 -14.84 10.17 7.78
CA THR A 32 -14.81 11.25 8.78
C THR A 32 -13.81 10.93 9.87
N TYR A 33 -13.11 11.95 10.38
CA TYR A 33 -12.39 11.89 11.65
C TYR A 33 -12.82 13.11 12.46
N ASP A 34 -13.84 12.93 13.31
CA ASP A 34 -14.26 13.99 14.23
C ASP A 34 -13.39 13.93 15.49
N TYR A 35 -12.64 14.99 15.78
CA TYR A 35 -12.05 15.19 17.11
C TYR A 35 -12.88 16.24 17.87
N ALA A 36 -13.32 15.91 19.08
CA ALA A 36 -13.91 16.87 19.99
C ALA A 36 -12.78 17.54 20.77
N GLY A 37 -12.59 18.85 20.59
CA GLY A 37 -11.72 19.63 21.46
C GLY A 37 -12.23 19.63 22.90
N LEU A 38 -11.34 19.89 23.87
CA LEU A 38 -11.67 20.04 25.30
C LEU A 38 -12.77 21.10 25.57
N ASP A 39 -13.08 21.91 24.56
CA ASP A 39 -14.03 23.03 24.61
C ASP A 39 -15.43 22.67 24.09
N GLY A 40 -15.67 21.41 23.67
CA GLY A 40 -16.97 20.91 23.21
C GLY A 40 -17.33 21.20 21.74
N ASN A 41 -16.42 21.79 20.97
CA ASN A 41 -16.60 22.02 19.54
C ASN A 41 -16.15 20.80 18.71
N VAL A 42 -16.98 20.37 17.76
CA VAL A 42 -16.67 19.30 16.79
C VAL A 42 -16.04 19.95 15.56
N VAL A 43 -14.81 19.55 15.21
CA VAL A 43 -14.09 20.02 14.02
C VAL A 43 -13.79 18.84 13.12
N ASP A 44 -14.14 18.96 11.84
CA ASP A 44 -13.86 17.99 10.78
C ASP A 44 -12.35 17.94 10.49
N ALA A 45 -11.72 16.80 10.76
CA ALA A 45 -10.28 16.60 10.63
C ALA A 45 -9.89 15.69 9.45
N LEU A 46 -10.75 15.55 8.44
CA LEU A 46 -10.40 14.85 7.21
C LEU A 46 -9.30 15.63 6.44
N GLY A 47 -8.17 14.99 6.13
CA GLY A 47 -7.06 15.62 5.39
C GLY A 47 -6.25 16.65 6.19
N ARG A 48 -6.26 16.55 7.52
CA ARG A 48 -5.71 17.53 8.46
C ARG A 48 -4.97 16.82 9.59
N ARG A 49 -3.77 17.29 9.97
CA ARG A 49 -2.89 16.62 10.96
C ARG A 49 -3.06 17.17 12.37
N ASN A 50 -3.95 18.15 12.59
CA ASN A 50 -4.24 18.67 13.94
C ASN A 50 -2.95 18.98 14.71
N ALA A 51 -2.06 19.76 14.11
CA ALA A 51 -0.70 19.97 14.63
C ALA A 51 -0.66 20.66 16.01
N ASP A 52 -1.77 21.26 16.45
CA ASP A 52 -1.88 21.92 17.76
C ASP A 52 -2.43 21.01 18.88
N THR A 53 -2.79 19.74 18.61
CA THR A 53 -3.30 18.80 19.65
C THR A 53 -2.58 17.45 19.75
N ALA A 54 -1.54 17.18 18.96
CA ALA A 54 -0.66 16.00 19.10
C ALA A 54 -1.36 14.62 19.17
N LEU A 55 -2.61 14.50 18.69
CA LEU A 55 -3.46 13.34 19.01
C LEU A 55 -3.85 12.45 17.83
N SER A 56 -3.54 12.82 16.58
CA SER A 56 -3.87 11.93 15.45
C SER A 56 -2.78 11.89 14.37
N PRO A 57 -2.23 10.71 14.04
CA PRO A 57 -1.35 10.54 12.90
C PRO A 57 -2.14 10.80 11.59
N PRO A 58 -1.49 11.35 10.56
CA PRO A 58 -2.14 11.57 9.27
C PRO A 58 -2.60 10.24 8.65
N LEU A 59 -3.89 10.15 8.30
CA LEU A 59 -4.49 8.99 7.63
C LEU A 59 -4.84 9.38 6.18
N PRO A 60 -4.44 8.58 5.18
CA PRO A 60 -4.87 8.77 3.79
C PRO A 60 -6.36 8.47 3.64
N GLU A 61 -7.04 9.19 2.75
CA GLU A 61 -8.48 9.05 2.53
C GLU A 61 -8.84 7.68 1.95
N LEU A 62 -8.05 7.20 0.99
CA LEU A 62 -8.25 5.91 0.34
C LEU A 62 -6.97 5.07 0.34
N VAL A 63 -7.07 3.82 0.79
CA VAL A 63 -6.03 2.80 0.61
C VAL A 63 -6.64 1.62 -0.14
N THR A 64 -6.08 1.28 -1.29
CA THR A 64 -6.57 0.18 -2.13
C THR A 64 -5.47 -0.80 -2.47
N THR A 65 -5.78 -2.09 -2.43
CA THR A 65 -4.91 -3.19 -2.89
C THR A 65 -5.68 -4.08 -3.84
N LEU A 66 -5.21 -4.16 -5.08
CA LEU A 66 -5.68 -5.07 -6.12
C LEU A 66 -4.67 -6.21 -6.30
N ARG A 67 -5.17 -7.44 -6.31
CA ARG A 67 -4.42 -8.66 -6.62
C ARG A 67 -5.06 -9.36 -7.79
N PHE A 68 -4.24 -9.82 -8.72
CA PHE A 68 -4.65 -10.65 -9.83
C PHE A 68 -3.74 -11.88 -9.88
N GLY A 69 -4.34 -13.04 -10.10
CA GLY A 69 -3.66 -14.31 -10.23
C GLY A 69 -4.13 -15.03 -11.47
N TRP A 70 -3.21 -15.77 -12.08
CA TRP A 70 -3.48 -16.67 -13.17
C TRP A 70 -2.73 -17.97 -12.94
N LEU A 71 -3.41 -19.10 -13.12
CA LEU A 71 -2.84 -20.42 -13.00
C LEU A 71 -3.31 -21.28 -14.17
N LYS A 72 -2.38 -21.86 -14.92
CA LYS A 72 -2.66 -22.78 -16.00
C LYS A 72 -1.59 -23.87 -16.08
N GLY A 73 -1.96 -25.09 -15.70
CA GLY A 73 -1.02 -26.21 -15.64
C GLY A 73 0.18 -25.83 -14.79
N ASP A 74 1.37 -25.93 -15.38
CA ASP A 74 2.65 -25.65 -14.73
C ASP A 74 3.03 -24.16 -14.70
N HIS A 75 2.13 -23.27 -15.13
CA HIS A 75 2.39 -21.84 -15.21
C HIS A 75 1.51 -21.07 -14.25
N ALA A 76 2.12 -20.15 -13.49
CA ALA A 76 1.41 -19.19 -12.68
C ALA A 76 1.93 -17.77 -12.96
N ALA A 77 1.03 -16.79 -12.94
CA ALA A 77 1.38 -15.38 -12.94
C ALA A 77 0.62 -14.67 -11.83
N THR A 78 1.27 -13.69 -11.20
CA THR A 78 0.62 -12.82 -10.23
C THR A 78 0.92 -11.36 -10.53
N PHE A 79 -0.05 -10.51 -10.24
CA PHE A 79 0.08 -9.07 -10.30
C PHE A 79 -0.53 -8.46 -9.05
N LEU A 80 0.19 -7.56 -8.39
CA LEU A 80 -0.23 -6.85 -7.19
C LEU A 80 -0.09 -5.36 -7.46
N ALA A 81 -1.16 -4.60 -7.31
CA ALA A 81 -1.13 -3.15 -7.31
C ALA A 81 -1.64 -2.61 -5.98
N LYS A 82 -0.92 -1.64 -5.42
CA LYS A 82 -1.34 -0.90 -4.24
C LYS A 82 -1.41 0.58 -4.58
N TYR A 83 -2.52 1.19 -4.22
CA TYR A 83 -2.75 2.63 -4.26
C TYR A 83 -2.91 3.16 -2.83
N THR A 84 -2.34 4.33 -2.55
CA THR A 84 -2.60 5.07 -1.32
C THR A 84 -2.70 6.53 -1.69
N ASP A 85 -3.82 7.14 -1.32
CA ASP A 85 -4.14 8.51 -1.69
C ASP A 85 -3.23 9.53 -1.02
N GLU A 86 -3.29 10.77 -1.52
CA GLU A 86 -2.56 11.88 -0.94
C GLU A 86 -3.00 12.17 0.50
N ILE A 87 -2.08 12.75 1.27
CA ILE A 87 -2.34 13.16 2.65
C ILE A 87 -2.04 14.65 2.74
N THR A 88 -3.07 15.44 3.06
CA THR A 88 -2.91 16.87 3.33
C THR A 88 -2.62 17.12 4.82
N PHE A 89 -1.77 18.12 5.09
CA PHE A 89 -1.36 18.62 6.38
C PHE A 89 -1.94 20.04 6.56
N ASP A 90 -2.70 20.26 7.63
CA ASP A 90 -3.25 21.58 8.00
C ASP A 90 -2.59 22.20 9.24
N GLY A 91 -1.40 21.74 9.61
CA GLY A 91 -0.70 22.28 10.77
C GLY A 91 -0.22 23.72 10.58
N THR A 92 -0.30 24.53 11.64
CA THR A 92 0.30 25.86 11.67
C THR A 92 1.82 25.74 11.72
N PHE A 93 2.52 26.23 10.68
CA PHE A 93 3.98 26.13 10.62
C PHE A 93 4.65 27.33 11.29
N SER A 94 5.41 27.07 12.36
CA SER A 94 6.32 28.05 12.96
C SER A 94 7.71 27.92 12.34
N SER A 95 7.98 28.54 11.18
CA SER A 95 9.32 29.03 10.78
C SER A 95 9.32 29.67 9.39
N ALA A 96 10.41 30.36 9.05
CA ALA A 96 10.66 31.14 7.82
C ALA A 96 10.68 30.35 6.49
N PHE A 97 10.26 29.09 6.50
CA PHE A 97 10.10 28.25 5.31
C PHE A 97 8.68 27.72 5.30
N THR A 98 7.92 27.98 4.24
CA THR A 98 6.62 27.31 3.99
C THR A 98 6.88 25.86 3.58
N PRO A 99 6.64 24.86 4.45
CA PRO A 99 6.75 23.47 4.04
C PRO A 99 5.55 23.08 3.18
N ARG A 100 5.74 22.04 2.36
CA ARG A 100 4.69 21.55 1.47
C ARG A 100 3.62 20.84 2.30
N GLN A 101 2.38 21.29 2.16
CA GLN A 101 1.23 20.81 2.94
C GLN A 101 0.71 19.44 2.49
N VAL A 102 1.29 18.78 1.49
CA VAL A 102 0.71 17.55 0.91
C VAL A 102 1.79 16.48 0.68
N ILE A 103 1.55 15.27 1.17
CA ILE A 103 2.22 14.04 0.72
C ILE A 103 1.45 13.53 -0.50
N PRO A 104 2.09 13.42 -1.69
CA PRO A 104 1.39 13.01 -2.91
C PRO A 104 0.95 11.53 -2.86
N GLU A 105 0.00 11.15 -3.73
CA GLU A 105 -0.44 9.77 -3.85
C GLU A 105 0.70 8.80 -4.21
N SER A 106 0.53 7.53 -3.85
CA SER A 106 1.46 6.45 -4.16
C SER A 106 0.82 5.30 -4.90
N TYR A 107 1.55 4.78 -5.88
CA TYR A 107 1.19 3.59 -6.62
C TYR A 107 2.40 2.63 -6.68
N ILE A 108 2.22 1.40 -6.23
CA ILE A 108 3.24 0.35 -6.33
C ILE A 108 2.62 -0.83 -7.03
N ALA A 109 3.24 -1.26 -8.12
CA ALA A 109 2.83 -2.43 -8.87
C ALA A 109 3.96 -3.46 -8.93
N ASN A 110 3.66 -4.70 -8.61
CA ASN A 110 4.58 -5.84 -8.67
C ASN A 110 3.98 -6.91 -9.56
N ALA A 111 4.81 -7.61 -10.32
CA ALA A 111 4.42 -8.77 -11.09
C ALA A 111 5.40 -9.91 -10.87
N SER A 112 4.90 -11.14 -10.88
CA SER A 112 5.73 -12.33 -10.90
C SER A 112 5.15 -13.39 -11.83
N TYR A 113 6.05 -14.25 -12.31
CA TYR A 113 5.74 -15.41 -13.10
C TYR A 113 6.51 -16.60 -12.54
N THR A 114 5.81 -17.71 -12.35
CA THR A 114 6.36 -18.95 -11.81
C THR A 114 6.09 -20.07 -12.79
N TYR A 115 7.13 -20.86 -13.07
CA TYR A 115 7.02 -22.12 -13.79
C TYR A 115 7.34 -23.27 -12.84
N PHE A 116 6.45 -24.25 -12.77
CA PHE A 116 6.61 -25.49 -12.01
C PHE A 116 7.15 -26.58 -12.94
N PHE A 117 8.02 -27.44 -12.44
CA PHE A 117 8.51 -28.60 -13.20
C PHE A 117 8.61 -29.78 -12.27
N ASP A 118 8.17 -30.95 -12.73
CA ASP A 118 8.10 -32.14 -11.90
C ASP A 118 9.22 -33.16 -12.22
N ASP A 119 9.94 -32.99 -13.35
CA ASP A 119 10.90 -33.99 -13.84
C ASP A 119 12.13 -33.34 -14.50
N LEU A 120 12.82 -32.47 -13.76
CA LEU A 120 14.11 -31.92 -14.20
C LEU A 120 15.24 -32.58 -13.39
N PHE A 121 15.94 -33.55 -14.01
CA PHE A 121 17.01 -34.35 -13.37
C PHE A 121 16.53 -35.13 -12.12
N ASP A 122 15.40 -35.84 -12.21
CA ASP A 122 14.76 -36.55 -11.09
C ASP A 122 14.38 -35.62 -9.91
N SER A 123 14.25 -34.31 -10.17
CA SER A 123 13.92 -33.30 -9.18
C SER A 123 12.72 -32.46 -9.64
N SER A 124 11.76 -32.30 -8.73
CA SER A 124 10.67 -31.35 -8.86
C SER A 124 11.06 -30.01 -8.24
N GLY A 125 10.57 -28.92 -8.83
CA GLY A 125 10.90 -27.58 -8.38
C GLY A 125 10.08 -26.52 -9.10
N ASN A 126 10.41 -25.26 -8.82
CA ASN A 126 9.83 -24.14 -9.53
C ASN A 126 10.88 -23.04 -9.73
N VAL A 127 10.71 -22.27 -10.79
CA VAL A 127 11.48 -21.07 -11.06
C VAL A 127 10.52 -19.90 -11.09
N THR A 128 10.81 -18.87 -10.29
CA THR A 128 10.04 -17.64 -10.24
C THR A 128 10.88 -16.46 -10.69
N ILE A 129 10.33 -15.65 -11.58
CA ILE A 129 10.91 -14.37 -12.00
C ILE A 129 9.89 -13.29 -11.67
N GLY A 130 10.34 -12.19 -11.07
CA GLY A 130 9.45 -11.10 -10.68
C GLY A 130 10.11 -9.73 -10.80
N VAL A 131 9.26 -8.72 -10.98
CA VAL A 131 9.63 -7.31 -11.02
C VAL A 131 8.84 -6.61 -9.93
N ASN A 132 9.55 -5.90 -9.05
CA ASN A 132 8.95 -5.05 -8.04
C ASN A 132 9.00 -3.61 -8.51
N ASN A 133 7.96 -2.84 -8.20
CA ASN A 133 7.85 -1.45 -8.61
C ASN A 133 7.96 -1.26 -10.13
N LEU A 134 7.08 -1.93 -10.89
CA LEU A 134 7.05 -1.93 -12.37
C LEU A 134 7.05 -0.52 -12.99
N PHE A 135 6.49 0.45 -12.29
CA PHE A 135 6.37 1.84 -12.77
C PHE A 135 7.43 2.78 -12.18
N ASP A 136 8.43 2.23 -11.47
CA ASP A 136 9.52 2.98 -10.82
C ASP A 136 9.02 4.18 -10.01
N TRP A 137 7.98 3.95 -9.21
CA TRP A 137 7.43 4.99 -8.36
C TRP A 137 8.34 5.22 -7.14
N GLU A 138 8.75 6.46 -6.92
CA GLU A 138 9.48 6.88 -5.75
C GLU A 138 8.68 7.93 -4.94
N PRO A 139 8.47 7.71 -3.63
CA PRO A 139 7.93 8.75 -2.77
C PRO A 139 8.90 9.92 -2.72
N ARG A 140 8.48 11.09 -3.20
CA ARG A 140 9.30 12.30 -3.08
C ARG A 140 9.41 12.70 -1.62
N ARG A 141 10.65 12.84 -1.15
CA ARG A 141 10.97 13.24 0.23
C ARG A 141 10.39 14.61 0.55
N LEU A 142 9.62 14.70 1.63
CA LEU A 142 9.20 15.98 2.19
C LEU A 142 10.32 16.55 3.08
N PRO A 143 10.59 17.86 3.02
CA PRO A 143 11.42 18.51 4.03
C PRO A 143 10.62 18.58 5.34
N VAL A 144 10.78 17.58 6.20
CA VAL A 144 10.23 17.61 7.57
C VAL A 144 11.28 18.22 8.49
N GLN A 145 10.91 19.32 9.15
CA GLN A 145 11.72 19.96 10.17
C GLN A 145 11.65 19.10 11.45
N VAL A 146 12.73 18.37 11.71
CA VAL A 146 12.91 17.42 12.83
C VAL A 146 12.38 16.01 12.55
N GLY A 147 13.31 15.11 12.23
CA GLY A 147 13.08 13.68 12.13
C GLY A 147 13.11 13.18 10.69
N PHE A 148 14.24 12.56 10.30
CA PHE A 148 14.30 11.71 9.12
C PHE A 148 13.40 10.49 9.34
N GLU A 149 12.11 10.58 9.04
CA GLU A 149 11.25 9.40 8.95
C GLU A 149 11.45 8.75 7.58
N ASN A 150 12.48 7.91 7.45
CA ASN A 150 12.54 6.95 6.35
C ASN A 150 11.58 5.81 6.69
N ARG A 151 10.32 5.87 6.25
CA ARG A 151 9.45 4.69 6.31
C ARG A 151 9.84 3.70 5.21
N ARG A 152 10.94 2.97 5.43
CA ARG A 152 11.24 1.75 4.67
C ARG A 152 10.11 0.76 4.96
N MET A 153 9.37 0.37 3.93
CA MET A 153 8.61 -0.87 3.97
C MET A 153 9.65 -1.99 4.02
N THR A 154 9.88 -2.55 5.21
CA THR A 154 10.88 -3.60 5.43
C THR A 154 10.50 -4.84 4.63
N THR A 155 11.14 -5.04 3.47
CA THR A 155 11.35 -6.37 2.91
C THR A 155 12.39 -7.05 3.80
N SER A 156 11.94 -7.99 4.63
CA SER A 156 12.83 -8.90 5.34
C SER A 156 13.44 -9.85 4.33
N ALA A 157 14.70 -9.63 3.96
CA ALA A 157 15.55 -10.66 3.39
C ALA A 157 16.23 -11.41 4.54
N GLU A 158 16.12 -12.73 4.52
CA GLU A 158 16.75 -13.64 5.47
C GLU A 158 18.29 -13.56 5.39
N CYS A 159 18.96 -13.74 6.53
CA CYS A 159 20.36 -14.13 6.57
C CYS A 159 20.49 -15.27 7.59
N SER A 160 20.67 -16.49 7.09
CA SER A 160 21.07 -17.66 7.87
C SER A 160 22.59 -17.65 8.06
N PRO A 161 23.13 -17.76 9.29
CA PRO A 161 24.54 -17.99 9.47
C PRO A 161 24.83 -19.49 9.44
N SER A 162 25.60 -19.91 8.44
CA SER A 162 26.40 -21.12 8.49
C SER A 162 27.64 -20.88 9.35
N LEU A 163 27.74 -21.61 10.47
CA LEU A 163 28.89 -22.39 10.96
C LEU A 163 28.64 -22.83 12.41
#